data_AF-A0AAN7V521-F1
#
_entry.id   AF-A0AAN7V521-F1
#
_cell.length_a   1.000
_cell.length_b   1.000
_cell.length_c   1.000
_cell.angle_alpha   90.00
_cell.angle_beta   90.00
_cell.angle_gamma   90.00
#
_symmetry.space_group_name_H-M   'P 1'
#
loop_
_entity.id
_entity.type
_entity.pdbx_description
1 polymer ?
#
loop_
_entity_poly.entity_id
_entity_poly.type
_entity_poly.pdbx_seq_one_letter_code
_entity_poly.pdbx_strand_id
1 'polypeptide(L)'
;MMQLKTWALALTLGRVVEATILQNGQVRETNFPETKISDLSAYDFNTYDADAAEISYKGRWDSKKVSYWSAPGFVFGFSGDTVAITFGKDTVNGTLIGYRISGMDWIFTNVTVGGTHLLVTPETLGIGETYPVNPQRFEMRVSNWGYGVQIDKVHVRTGESLIKIPPYNRTIEFIGDSLSAGDFQSYEGLSSFAYGVGEGMGETEYYVTAFPGICVADQECWGNPRGQVHQWFYSSDTSWRATEIWGDNPEPWDFEKMETIPDIVVINLGTNDNNVANNVSAEAYVDAYKKLIQGVHGKYPKAQVVVMVVPLLSNLNPEP
;
A
#
# COMPACT_ATOMS: atom_id res chain seq x y z
N MET A 1 -8.59 9.63 65.38
CA MET A 1 -9.98 9.73 64.88
C MET A 1 -10.14 11.04 64.11
N MET A 2 -9.52 11.17 62.93
CA MET A 2 -9.84 12.17 61.90
C MET A 2 -8.94 11.91 60.69
N GLN A 3 -9.53 11.50 59.57
CA GLN A 3 -9.06 11.57 58.17
C GLN A 3 -9.68 10.42 57.37
N LEU A 4 -11.02 10.45 57.29
CA LEU A 4 -11.81 9.53 56.46
C LEU A 4 -12.75 10.31 55.54
N LYS A 5 -12.38 11.55 55.18
CA LYS A 5 -13.20 12.48 54.39
C LYS A 5 -12.37 13.28 53.40
N THR A 6 -11.66 12.61 52.50
CA THR A 6 -11.05 13.27 51.33
C THR A 6 -11.01 12.42 50.05
N TRP A 7 -11.61 11.23 50.04
CA TRP A 7 -11.62 10.36 48.85
C TRP A 7 -12.98 10.23 48.17
N ALA A 8 -13.96 11.07 48.55
CA ALA A 8 -15.28 11.11 47.91
C ALA A 8 -15.36 12.14 46.75
N LEU A 9 -14.26 12.80 46.38
CA LEU A 9 -14.23 13.81 45.29
C LEU A 9 -13.43 13.37 44.05
N ALA A 10 -12.95 12.12 44.01
CA ALA A 10 -12.21 11.58 42.86
C ALA A 10 -13.07 10.69 41.94
N LEU A 11 -14.38 10.61 42.18
CA LEU A 11 -15.31 9.73 41.44
C LEU A 11 -16.17 10.47 40.39
N THR A 12 -15.93 11.76 40.17
CA THR A 12 -16.71 12.55 39.22
C THR A 12 -15.79 13.43 38.38
N LEU A 13 -15.07 12.85 37.41
CA LEU A 13 -14.53 13.54 36.22
C LEU A 13 -13.93 12.53 35.23
N GLY A 14 -14.57 11.37 35.07
CA GLY A 14 -14.34 10.48 33.93
C GLY A 14 -15.30 10.81 32.79
N ARG A 15 -15.40 12.08 32.37
CA ARG A 15 -15.98 12.35 31.05
C ARG A 15 -14.93 11.94 30.04
N VAL A 16 -15.08 10.74 29.50
CA VAL A 16 -14.41 10.38 28.24
C VAL A 16 -14.88 11.43 27.25
N VAL A 17 -14.00 12.37 26.91
CA VAL A 17 -14.24 13.27 25.79
C VAL A 17 -14.12 12.39 24.56
N GLU A 18 -15.24 11.89 24.06
CA GLU A 18 -15.30 11.36 22.70
C GLU A 18 -15.09 12.54 21.76
N ALA A 19 -13.83 12.81 21.43
CA ALA A 19 -13.49 13.79 20.41
C ALA A 19 -13.84 13.16 19.05
N THR A 20 -14.86 13.66 18.38
CA THR A 20 -15.16 13.29 17.00
C THR A 20 -14.03 13.82 16.13
N ILE A 21 -13.24 12.91 15.55
CA ILE A 21 -12.23 13.29 14.56
C ILE A 21 -12.97 13.63 13.27
N LEU A 22 -12.76 14.84 12.76
CA LEU A 22 -13.27 15.24 11.45
C LEU A 22 -12.16 15.16 10.40
N GLN A 23 -12.52 14.69 9.21
CA GLN A 23 -11.70 14.67 8.01
C GLN A 23 -12.50 15.32 6.89
N ASN A 24 -11.99 16.42 6.33
CA ASN A 24 -12.68 17.21 5.29
C ASN A 24 -14.13 17.58 5.65
N GLY A 25 -14.39 17.87 6.93
CA GLY A 25 -15.73 18.23 7.43
C GLY A 25 -16.67 17.04 7.65
N GLN A 26 -16.22 15.81 7.43
CA GLN A 26 -16.96 14.58 7.71
C GLN A 26 -16.38 13.86 8.93
N VAL A 27 -17.20 13.08 9.64
CA VAL A 27 -16.70 12.23 10.72
C VAL A 27 -15.75 11.20 10.13
N ARG A 28 -14.51 11.16 10.63
CA ARG A 28 -13.54 10.15 10.22
C ARG A 28 -14.02 8.80 10.74
N GLU A 29 -14.14 7.83 9.83
CA GLU A 29 -14.37 6.45 10.22
C GLU A 29 -13.11 5.91 10.91
N THR A 30 -13.26 5.51 12.16
CA THR A 30 -12.19 4.90 12.97
C THR A 30 -12.56 3.50 13.45
N ASN A 31 -13.79 3.06 13.15
CA ASN A 31 -14.34 1.77 13.56
C ASN A 31 -14.67 0.99 12.31
N PHE A 32 -13.74 0.17 11.87
CA PHE A 32 -13.90 -0.66 10.69
C PHE A 32 -14.60 -1.98 11.03
N PRO A 33 -15.32 -2.60 10.07
CA PRO A 33 -15.92 -3.92 10.26
C PRO A 33 -14.88 -4.97 10.68
N GLU A 34 -15.26 -5.81 11.65
CA GLU A 34 -14.53 -7.02 11.98
C GLU A 34 -14.86 -8.10 10.95
N THR A 35 -13.85 -8.47 10.16
CA THR A 35 -14.00 -9.41 9.03
C THR A 35 -13.37 -10.76 9.32
N LYS A 36 -12.61 -10.91 10.41
CA LYS A 36 -11.97 -12.17 10.76
C LYS A 36 -13.02 -13.22 11.14
N ILE A 37 -12.92 -14.39 10.50
CA ILE A 37 -13.72 -15.56 10.90
C ILE A 37 -12.95 -16.41 11.90
N SER A 38 -13.65 -16.91 12.92
CA SER A 38 -13.05 -17.71 14.00
C SER A 38 -12.96 -19.21 13.69
N ASP A 39 -13.82 -19.71 12.79
CA ASP A 39 -13.90 -21.11 12.41
C ASP A 39 -13.98 -21.22 10.89
N LEU A 40 -12.84 -21.55 10.26
CA LEU A 40 -12.76 -21.78 8.82
C LEU A 40 -13.61 -22.98 8.38
N SER A 41 -13.82 -23.97 9.25
CA SER A 41 -14.57 -25.19 8.93
C SER A 41 -16.09 -24.96 8.86
N ALA A 42 -16.57 -23.81 9.34
CA ALA A 42 -17.96 -23.39 9.18
C ALA A 42 -18.28 -22.92 7.74
N TYR A 43 -17.27 -22.81 6.87
CA TYR A 43 -17.40 -22.33 5.51
C TYR A 43 -16.93 -23.38 4.50
N ASP A 44 -17.77 -23.65 3.49
CA ASP A 44 -17.41 -24.52 2.38
C ASP A 44 -16.69 -23.71 1.29
N PHE A 45 -15.37 -23.66 1.35
CA PHE A 45 -14.55 -22.90 0.40
C PHE A 45 -13.89 -23.75 -0.69
N ASN A 46 -13.90 -23.21 -1.91
CA ASN A 46 -12.91 -23.52 -2.93
C ASN A 46 -11.70 -22.58 -2.72
N THR A 47 -10.50 -23.15 -2.60
CA THR A 47 -9.30 -22.43 -2.14
C THR A 47 -8.22 -22.40 -3.21
N TYR A 48 -7.67 -21.21 -3.42
CA TYR A 48 -6.59 -20.92 -4.36
C TYR A 48 -5.33 -20.52 -3.60
N ASP A 49 -4.19 -21.00 -4.08
CA ASP A 49 -2.88 -20.59 -3.58
C ASP A 49 -2.56 -19.14 -3.99
N ALA A 50 -1.70 -18.46 -3.23
CA ALA A 50 -1.33 -17.07 -3.51
C ALA A 50 -0.62 -16.86 -4.86
N ASP A 51 -0.20 -17.93 -5.55
CA ASP A 51 0.37 -17.88 -6.90
C ASP A 51 -0.61 -18.30 -8.00
N ALA A 52 -1.90 -18.45 -7.67
CA ALA A 52 -2.96 -18.74 -8.63
C ALA A 52 -2.96 -17.72 -9.79
N ALA A 53 -3.02 -18.22 -11.02
CA ALA A 53 -2.86 -17.44 -12.24
C ALA A 53 -3.94 -16.36 -12.42
N GLU A 54 -5.09 -16.54 -11.77
CA GLU A 54 -6.22 -15.61 -11.75
C GLU A 54 -5.92 -14.33 -10.97
N ILE A 55 -5.00 -14.37 -10.01
CA ILE A 55 -4.65 -13.24 -9.16
C ILE A 55 -3.67 -12.34 -9.90
N SER A 56 -4.00 -11.05 -9.97
CA SER A 56 -3.17 -10.02 -10.60
C SER A 56 -2.62 -9.11 -9.52
N TYR A 57 -1.36 -9.31 -9.15
CA TYR A 57 -0.70 -8.48 -8.14
C TYR A 57 -0.42 -7.08 -8.67
N LYS A 58 -0.74 -6.07 -7.85
CA LYS A 58 -0.53 -4.65 -8.10
C LYS A 58 0.48 -4.12 -7.10
N GLY A 59 1.38 -3.23 -7.50
CA GLY A 59 2.57 -2.96 -6.69
C GLY A 59 3.59 -4.09 -6.79
N ARG A 60 4.68 -3.97 -6.03
CA ARG A 60 5.70 -5.01 -5.95
C ARG A 60 5.43 -5.93 -4.77
N TRP A 61 5.60 -7.22 -5.04
CA TRP A 61 5.44 -8.30 -4.09
C TRP A 61 6.63 -9.24 -4.27
N ASP A 62 7.22 -9.70 -3.17
CA ASP A 62 8.33 -10.65 -3.25
C ASP A 62 7.85 -12.07 -3.61
N SER A 63 8.80 -13.00 -3.76
CA SER A 63 8.51 -14.41 -4.02
C SER A 63 7.70 -15.10 -2.92
N LYS A 64 7.69 -14.54 -1.70
CA LYS A 64 6.88 -15.01 -0.56
C LYS A 64 5.48 -14.39 -0.52
N LYS A 65 5.12 -13.59 -1.55
CA LYS A 65 3.85 -12.84 -1.64
C LYS A 65 3.66 -11.89 -0.48
N VAL A 66 4.74 -11.24 -0.08
CA VAL A 66 4.76 -10.19 0.94
C VAL A 66 4.77 -8.82 0.26
N SER A 67 3.87 -7.94 0.70
CA SER A 67 3.81 -6.54 0.27
C SER A 67 4.81 -5.69 1.05
N TYR A 68 5.37 -4.63 0.47
CA TYR A 68 6.33 -3.74 1.16
C TYR A 68 6.05 -2.27 0.93
N TRP A 69 6.07 -1.88 -0.34
CA TRP A 69 5.89 -0.50 -0.79
C TRP A 69 4.49 0.06 -0.49
N SER A 70 4.23 1.32 -0.85
CA SER A 70 2.94 1.98 -0.63
C SER A 70 1.85 1.53 -1.60
N ALA A 71 0.61 1.41 -1.10
CA ALA A 71 -0.58 0.96 -1.85
C ALA A 71 -0.47 -0.32 -2.72
N PRO A 72 0.30 -1.36 -2.31
CA PRO A 72 0.35 -2.63 -3.02
C PRO A 72 -0.99 -3.33 -2.85
N GLY A 73 -1.32 -4.21 -3.77
CA GLY A 73 -2.61 -4.88 -3.75
C GLY A 73 -2.66 -6.03 -4.72
N PHE A 74 -3.87 -6.50 -4.97
CA PHE A 74 -4.13 -7.41 -6.05
C PHE A 74 -5.58 -7.31 -6.51
N VAL A 75 -5.83 -7.85 -7.69
CA VAL A 75 -7.12 -7.83 -8.36
C VAL A 75 -7.40 -9.20 -8.95
N PHE A 76 -8.65 -9.64 -8.86
CA PHE A 76 -9.17 -10.76 -9.64
C PHE A 76 -10.67 -10.57 -9.88
N GLY A 77 -11.18 -11.35 -10.83
CA GLY A 77 -12.61 -11.56 -11.01
C GLY A 77 -13.04 -12.75 -10.18
N PHE A 78 -14.32 -12.81 -9.82
CA PHE A 78 -14.89 -13.98 -9.16
C PHE A 78 -16.33 -14.21 -9.62
N SER A 79 -16.76 -15.46 -9.56
CA SER A 79 -18.17 -15.83 -9.69
C SER A 79 -18.84 -15.90 -8.32
N GLY A 80 -20.14 -15.63 -8.25
CA GLY A 80 -20.89 -15.76 -7.00
C GLY A 80 -20.77 -14.54 -6.11
N ASP A 81 -20.79 -14.73 -4.79
CA ASP A 81 -21.00 -13.65 -3.83
C ASP A 81 -20.09 -13.70 -2.58
N THR A 82 -19.06 -14.55 -2.60
CA THR A 82 -18.22 -14.80 -1.44
C THR A 82 -16.74 -14.72 -1.78
N VAL A 83 -15.99 -13.90 -1.04
CA VAL A 83 -14.53 -13.83 -1.10
C VAL A 83 -13.97 -13.74 0.31
N ALA A 84 -13.02 -14.61 0.63
CA ALA A 84 -12.21 -14.52 1.83
C ALA A 84 -10.72 -14.62 1.50
N ILE A 85 -9.88 -14.02 2.34
CA ILE A 85 -8.42 -14.05 2.20
C ILE A 85 -7.81 -14.56 3.50
N THR A 86 -6.89 -15.50 3.41
CA THR A 86 -6.02 -15.90 4.51
C THR A 86 -4.68 -15.17 4.40
N PHE A 87 -4.32 -14.47 5.47
CA PHE A 87 -3.05 -13.74 5.56
C PHE A 87 -1.96 -14.58 6.20
N GLY A 88 -0.77 -14.57 5.59
CA GLY A 88 0.36 -15.39 6.01
C GLY A 88 1.08 -14.86 7.26
N LYS A 89 2.09 -15.62 7.70
CA LYS A 89 2.89 -15.37 8.91
C LYS A 89 3.71 -14.08 8.88
N ASP A 90 4.07 -13.61 7.69
CA ASP A 90 4.91 -12.41 7.49
C ASP A 90 4.07 -11.11 7.40
N THR A 91 2.76 -11.21 7.69
CA THR A 91 1.85 -10.07 7.85
C THR A 91 2.16 -9.32 9.15
N VAL A 92 1.89 -8.01 9.20
CA VAL A 92 1.92 -7.24 10.45
C VAL A 92 0.49 -7.19 11.03
N ASN A 93 0.32 -7.56 12.30
CA ASN A 93 -0.97 -7.50 12.98
C ASN A 93 -1.51 -6.07 13.02
N GLY A 94 -2.78 -5.90 12.64
CA GLY A 94 -3.43 -4.58 12.61
C GLY A 94 -3.11 -3.79 11.34
N THR A 95 -2.53 -4.41 10.31
CA THR A 95 -2.41 -3.77 9.00
C THR A 95 -3.79 -3.42 8.47
N LEU A 96 -3.98 -2.17 8.07
CA LEU A 96 -5.19 -1.69 7.44
C LEU A 96 -5.15 -2.01 5.95
N ILE A 97 -6.17 -2.72 5.47
CA ILE A 97 -6.43 -2.87 4.04
C ILE A 97 -7.69 -2.10 3.66
N GLY A 98 -7.71 -1.60 2.42
CA GLY A 98 -8.93 -1.23 1.74
C GLY A 98 -9.28 -2.32 0.73
N TYR A 99 -10.55 -2.68 0.64
CA TYR A 99 -11.05 -3.57 -0.41
C TYR A 99 -12.37 -3.04 -1.00
N ARG A 100 -12.67 -3.43 -2.23
CA ARG A 100 -13.91 -3.05 -2.93
C ARG A 100 -14.29 -4.06 -4.00
N ILE A 101 -15.53 -3.97 -4.46
CA ILE A 101 -16.05 -4.76 -5.58
C ILE A 101 -16.43 -3.81 -6.71
N SER A 102 -16.08 -4.17 -7.95
CA SER A 102 -16.54 -3.53 -9.18
C SER A 102 -16.43 -1.99 -9.20
N GLY A 103 -15.40 -1.45 -8.54
CA GLY A 103 -15.10 -0.01 -8.51
C GLY A 103 -15.92 0.81 -7.52
N MET A 104 -16.70 0.18 -6.63
CA MET A 104 -17.40 0.89 -5.55
C MET A 104 -16.44 1.52 -4.53
N ASP A 105 -17.01 2.27 -3.59
CA ASP A 105 -16.27 2.87 -2.49
C ASP A 105 -15.49 1.82 -1.68
N TRP A 106 -14.37 2.26 -1.12
CA TRP A 106 -13.50 1.43 -0.29
C TRP A 106 -14.19 1.05 1.02
N ILE A 107 -14.13 -0.23 1.36
CA ILE A 107 -14.40 -0.76 2.69
C ILE A 107 -13.04 -1.05 3.32
N PHE A 108 -12.87 -0.66 4.57
CA PHE A 108 -11.62 -0.85 5.29
C PHE A 108 -11.78 -1.91 6.36
N THR A 109 -10.71 -2.63 6.67
CA THR A 109 -10.66 -3.56 7.81
C THR A 109 -9.22 -3.79 8.25
N ASN A 110 -9.02 -4.07 9.53
CA ASN A 110 -7.72 -4.43 10.07
C ASN A 110 -7.52 -5.94 9.96
N VAL A 111 -6.36 -6.38 9.44
CA VAL A 111 -6.08 -7.79 9.25
C VAL A 111 -5.10 -8.33 10.29
N THR A 112 -5.15 -9.65 10.50
CA THR A 112 -4.34 -10.33 11.52
C THR A 112 -3.47 -11.42 10.90
N VAL A 113 -2.31 -11.64 11.49
CA VAL A 113 -1.36 -12.70 11.10
C VAL A 113 -2.02 -14.06 11.20
N GLY A 114 -1.95 -14.86 10.14
CA GLY A 114 -2.57 -16.19 10.07
C GLY A 114 -4.11 -16.17 10.03
N GLY A 115 -4.74 -14.99 10.01
CA GLY A 115 -6.18 -14.86 10.04
C GLY A 115 -6.81 -15.02 8.66
N THR A 116 -7.96 -15.69 8.59
CA THR A 116 -8.85 -15.64 7.44
C THR A 116 -9.89 -14.55 7.64
N HIS A 117 -10.01 -13.64 6.68
CA HIS A 117 -10.95 -12.54 6.69
C HIS A 117 -11.98 -12.72 5.58
N LEU A 118 -13.27 -12.78 5.93
CA LEU A 118 -14.40 -12.82 5.01
C LEU A 118 -14.73 -11.39 4.60
N LEU A 119 -14.33 -11.02 3.38
CA LEU A 119 -14.40 -9.64 2.92
C LEU A 119 -15.65 -9.36 2.08
N VAL A 120 -16.12 -10.37 1.36
CA VAL A 120 -17.30 -10.28 0.50
C VAL A 120 -18.30 -11.35 0.90
N THR A 121 -19.55 -10.93 1.05
CA THR A 121 -20.72 -11.75 1.41
C THR A 121 -21.91 -11.36 0.54
N PRO A 122 -23.02 -12.13 0.53
CA PRO A 122 -24.25 -11.77 -0.18
C PRO A 122 -24.81 -10.38 0.19
N GLU A 123 -24.51 -9.88 1.39
CA GLU A 123 -24.96 -8.58 1.89
C GLU A 123 -24.02 -7.43 1.52
N THR A 124 -22.85 -7.73 0.96
CA THR A 124 -21.92 -6.70 0.49
C THR A 124 -22.60 -5.93 -0.64
N LEU A 125 -22.65 -4.60 -0.51
CA LEU A 125 -23.23 -3.73 -1.54
C LEU A 125 -22.61 -4.04 -2.91
N GLY A 126 -23.40 -3.93 -3.98
CA GLY A 126 -22.97 -4.21 -5.36
C GLY A 126 -22.78 -5.68 -5.74
N ILE A 127 -22.92 -6.63 -4.81
CA ILE A 127 -23.07 -8.05 -5.15
C ILE A 127 -24.33 -8.27 -5.98
N GLY A 128 -24.22 -9.10 -7.03
CA GLY A 128 -25.32 -9.38 -7.95
C GLY A 128 -25.55 -8.31 -9.03
N GLU A 129 -24.92 -7.14 -8.93
CA GLU A 129 -24.88 -6.18 -10.01
C GLU A 129 -24.00 -6.72 -11.14
N THR A 130 -24.61 -6.94 -12.32
CA THR A 130 -23.99 -7.57 -13.50
C THR A 130 -23.66 -6.58 -14.61
N TYR A 131 -24.01 -5.30 -14.43
CA TYR A 131 -23.74 -4.22 -15.35
C TYR A 131 -23.09 -3.05 -14.59
N PRO A 132 -22.06 -2.40 -15.12
CA PRO A 132 -21.37 -2.67 -16.39
C PRO A 132 -20.25 -3.73 -16.28
N VAL A 133 -20.05 -4.34 -15.11
CA VAL A 133 -18.87 -5.17 -14.81
C VAL A 133 -19.25 -6.65 -14.67
N ASN A 134 -18.77 -7.49 -15.59
CA ASN A 134 -18.91 -8.95 -15.55
C ASN A 134 -17.61 -9.59 -16.11
N PRO A 135 -16.89 -10.44 -15.34
CA PRO A 135 -17.19 -10.90 -13.99
C PRO A 135 -17.07 -9.80 -12.93
N GLN A 136 -17.65 -10.02 -11.74
CA GLN A 136 -17.45 -9.10 -10.61
C GLN A 136 -15.97 -9.04 -10.27
N ARG A 137 -15.46 -7.82 -10.03
CA ARG A 137 -14.04 -7.56 -9.81
C ARG A 137 -13.79 -7.28 -8.34
N PHE A 138 -12.99 -8.10 -7.67
CA PHE A 138 -12.47 -7.81 -6.35
C PHE A 138 -11.14 -7.04 -6.48
N GLU A 139 -10.96 -6.01 -5.67
CA GLU A 139 -9.69 -5.32 -5.53
C GLU A 139 -9.40 -5.10 -4.04
N MET A 140 -8.16 -5.40 -3.64
CA MET A 140 -7.63 -5.10 -2.32
C MET A 140 -6.35 -4.29 -2.46
N ARG A 141 -6.14 -3.32 -1.57
CA ARG A 141 -4.92 -2.55 -1.41
C ARG A 141 -4.52 -2.46 0.06
N VAL A 142 -3.24 -2.56 0.36
CA VAL A 142 -2.69 -2.26 1.68
C VAL A 142 -2.63 -0.75 1.84
N SER A 143 -3.34 -0.22 2.84
CA SER A 143 -3.41 1.21 3.09
C SER A 143 -2.12 1.72 3.72
N ASN A 144 -1.59 0.98 4.70
CA ASN A 144 -0.39 1.43 5.40
C ASN A 144 0.86 1.42 4.51
N TRP A 145 1.70 2.44 4.60
CA TRP A 145 2.98 2.49 3.90
C TRP A 145 4.09 1.72 4.62
N GLY A 146 4.00 1.60 5.95
CA GLY A 146 5.07 1.03 6.80
C GLY A 146 4.76 -0.37 7.33
N TYR A 147 3.52 -0.82 7.17
CA TYR A 147 3.08 -2.18 7.47
C TYR A 147 2.77 -2.92 6.16
N GLY A 148 2.67 -4.25 6.25
CA GLY A 148 2.43 -5.06 5.06
C GLY A 148 1.72 -6.35 5.40
N VAL A 149 1.22 -7.00 4.35
CA VAL A 149 0.55 -8.29 4.42
C VAL A 149 1.31 -9.33 3.62
N GLN A 150 1.16 -10.58 4.01
CA GLN A 150 1.49 -11.74 3.20
C GLN A 150 0.18 -12.39 2.75
N ILE A 151 0.04 -12.68 1.46
CA ILE A 151 -1.11 -13.47 0.99
C ILE A 151 -0.75 -14.95 1.07
N ASP A 152 -1.54 -15.73 1.80
CA ASP A 152 -1.38 -17.19 1.86
C ASP A 152 -2.39 -17.87 0.92
N LYS A 153 -3.68 -17.58 1.10
CA LYS A 153 -4.77 -18.17 0.31
C LYS A 153 -5.85 -17.16 -0.05
N VAL A 154 -6.50 -17.41 -1.17
CA VAL A 154 -7.75 -16.75 -1.57
C VAL A 154 -8.85 -17.81 -1.64
N HIS A 155 -10.02 -17.49 -1.11
CA HIS A 155 -11.15 -18.39 -1.03
C HIS A 155 -12.38 -17.79 -1.70
N VAL A 156 -13.12 -18.65 -2.40
CA VAL A 156 -14.50 -18.40 -2.87
C VAL A 156 -15.37 -19.56 -2.39
N ARG A 157 -16.70 -19.45 -2.47
CA ARG A 157 -17.56 -20.57 -2.03
C ARG A 157 -17.34 -21.79 -2.93
N THR A 158 -17.59 -22.99 -2.39
CA THR A 158 -17.61 -24.22 -3.19
C THR A 158 -18.54 -24.07 -4.40
N GLY A 159 -18.03 -24.40 -5.60
CA GLY A 159 -18.74 -24.23 -6.87
C GLY A 159 -18.54 -22.87 -7.53
N GLU A 160 -17.95 -21.90 -6.82
CA GLU A 160 -17.49 -20.62 -7.38
C GLU A 160 -16.01 -20.72 -7.80
N SER A 161 -15.57 -19.72 -8.57
CA SER A 161 -14.24 -19.67 -9.18
C SER A 161 -13.67 -18.26 -9.18
N LEU A 162 -12.34 -18.19 -9.08
CA LEU A 162 -11.58 -17.00 -9.48
C LEU A 162 -11.48 -16.93 -11.00
N ILE A 163 -11.39 -15.70 -11.51
CA ILE A 163 -11.33 -15.40 -12.94
C ILE A 163 -10.22 -14.36 -13.15
N LYS A 164 -9.29 -14.63 -14.08
CA LYS A 164 -8.25 -13.66 -14.43
C LYS A 164 -8.86 -12.42 -15.08
N ILE A 165 -8.53 -11.25 -14.55
CA ILE A 165 -8.83 -9.96 -15.18
C ILE A 165 -7.61 -9.53 -15.99
N PRO A 166 -7.75 -9.26 -17.30
CA PRO A 166 -6.67 -8.67 -18.08
C PRO A 166 -6.25 -7.32 -17.49
N PRO A 167 -4.94 -7.01 -17.41
CA PRO A 167 -4.50 -5.70 -16.99
C PRO A 167 -4.89 -4.64 -18.03
N TYR A 168 -4.93 -3.38 -17.60
CA TYR A 168 -5.08 -2.27 -18.55
C TYR A 168 -3.83 -2.09 -19.42
N ASN A 169 -4.01 -1.52 -20.61
CA ASN A 169 -2.93 -1.36 -21.60
C ASN A 169 -1.99 -0.18 -21.31
N ARG A 170 -2.33 0.67 -20.33
CA ARG A 170 -1.55 1.85 -19.94
C ARG A 170 -1.04 1.68 -18.54
N THR A 171 0.19 2.11 -18.28
CA THR A 171 0.78 1.96 -16.94
C THR A 171 1.57 3.20 -16.53
N ILE A 172 1.43 3.60 -15.27
CA ILE A 172 2.21 4.66 -14.64
C ILE A 172 2.89 4.14 -13.35
N GLU A 173 4.18 4.42 -13.17
CA GLU A 173 4.88 4.13 -11.90
C GLU A 173 5.26 5.45 -11.21
N PHE A 174 5.00 5.53 -9.91
CA PHE A 174 5.44 6.60 -9.04
C PHE A 174 6.60 6.09 -8.18
N ILE A 175 7.76 6.73 -8.29
CA ILE A 175 8.92 6.49 -7.43
C ILE A 175 9.04 7.69 -6.50
N GLY A 176 9.06 7.48 -5.19
CA GLY A 176 9.03 8.62 -4.28
C GLY A 176 9.39 8.37 -2.82
N ASP A 177 9.19 9.42 -2.04
CA ASP A 177 9.39 9.48 -0.59
C ASP A 177 8.05 9.45 0.18
N SER A 178 8.01 10.03 1.39
CA SER A 178 6.84 10.10 2.25
C SER A 178 5.62 10.74 1.59
N LEU A 179 5.81 11.73 0.72
CA LEU A 179 4.70 12.41 0.06
C LEU A 179 3.98 11.49 -0.92
N SER A 180 4.75 10.69 -1.65
CA SER A 180 4.21 9.71 -2.61
C SER A 180 3.67 8.48 -1.88
N ALA A 181 4.27 8.13 -0.73
CA ALA A 181 3.80 7.04 0.11
C ALA A 181 2.50 7.36 0.87
N GLY A 182 2.11 8.64 0.96
CA GLY A 182 0.92 9.11 1.66
C GLY A 182 1.10 9.27 3.16
N ASP A 183 2.34 9.47 3.63
CA ASP A 183 2.61 9.59 5.06
C ASP A 183 1.78 10.71 5.71
N PHE A 184 1.29 10.44 6.92
CA PHE A 184 0.34 11.27 7.69
C PHE A 184 -1.02 11.55 7.04
N GLN A 185 -1.33 10.97 5.88
CA GLN A 185 -2.68 11.06 5.33
C GLN A 185 -3.61 10.03 5.96
N SER A 186 -4.92 10.30 5.87
CA SER A 186 -5.93 9.55 6.60
C SER A 186 -5.99 8.06 6.32
N TYR A 187 -5.67 7.65 5.09
CA TYR A 187 -5.57 6.25 4.66
C TYR A 187 -4.21 5.96 4.03
N GLU A 188 -3.19 6.70 4.49
CA GLU A 188 -1.80 6.57 4.06
C GLU A 188 -1.69 6.44 2.52
N GLY A 189 -1.17 5.30 2.03
CA GLY A 189 -0.96 5.05 0.62
C GLY A 189 -2.22 5.16 -0.23
N LEU A 190 -3.38 4.74 0.28
CA LEU A 190 -4.66 4.79 -0.44
C LEU A 190 -5.21 6.21 -0.59
N SER A 191 -4.74 7.15 0.23
CA SER A 191 -5.05 8.57 0.11
C SER A 191 -3.93 9.40 -0.52
N SER A 192 -2.83 8.76 -0.92
CA SER A 192 -1.67 9.43 -1.53
C SER A 192 -2.04 10.06 -2.86
N PHE A 193 -1.34 11.16 -3.20
CA PHE A 193 -1.52 11.76 -4.52
C PHE A 193 -1.12 10.77 -5.62
N ALA A 194 -0.10 9.94 -5.38
CA ALA A 194 0.37 8.94 -6.34
C ALA A 194 -0.74 7.94 -6.64
N TYR A 195 -1.39 7.41 -5.59
CA TYR A 195 -2.55 6.55 -5.73
C TYR A 195 -3.73 7.28 -6.41
N GLY A 196 -4.07 8.48 -5.93
CA GLY A 196 -5.20 9.26 -6.45
C GLY A 196 -5.05 9.65 -7.92
N VAL A 197 -3.84 9.98 -8.38
CA VAL A 197 -3.56 10.23 -9.81
C VAL A 197 -3.67 8.94 -10.61
N GLY A 198 -3.06 7.84 -10.13
CA GLY A 198 -3.12 6.54 -10.80
C GLY A 198 -4.57 6.07 -11.01
N GLU A 199 -5.38 6.12 -9.94
CA GLU A 199 -6.80 5.79 -10.00
C GLU A 199 -7.59 6.76 -10.88
N GLY A 200 -7.33 8.07 -10.74
CA GLY A 200 -8.05 9.13 -11.46
C GLY A 200 -7.82 9.14 -12.98
N MET A 201 -6.75 8.51 -13.47
CA MET A 201 -6.53 8.35 -14.92
C MET A 201 -7.53 7.39 -15.57
N GLY A 202 -8.15 6.51 -14.79
CA GLY A 202 -9.05 5.44 -15.26
C GLY A 202 -8.33 4.45 -16.19
N GLU A 203 -8.79 3.19 -16.24
CA GLU A 203 -8.28 2.18 -17.18
C GLU A 203 -6.74 2.22 -17.37
N THR A 204 -6.01 2.32 -16.26
CA THR A 204 -4.56 2.50 -16.19
C THR A 204 -4.07 1.69 -15.00
N GLU A 205 -3.03 0.89 -15.21
CA GLU A 205 -2.31 0.24 -14.11
C GLU A 205 -1.38 1.22 -13.44
N TYR A 206 -1.21 1.10 -12.12
CA TYR A 206 -0.33 1.99 -11.39
C TYR A 206 0.41 1.29 -10.25
N TYR A 207 1.66 1.71 -10.09
CA TYR A 207 2.60 1.21 -9.10
C TYR A 207 3.11 2.39 -8.26
N VAL A 208 3.12 2.26 -6.94
CA VAL A 208 3.67 3.28 -6.02
C VAL A 208 4.85 2.69 -5.27
N THR A 209 6.05 2.92 -5.78
CA THR A 209 7.32 2.47 -5.20
C THR A 209 7.90 3.61 -4.37
N ALA A 210 7.29 3.86 -3.21
CA ALA A 210 7.65 4.98 -2.34
C ALA A 210 7.75 4.57 -0.87
N PHE A 211 8.68 5.20 -0.16
CA PHE A 211 8.91 4.93 1.26
C PHE A 211 9.32 6.20 2.03
N PRO A 212 8.73 6.50 3.20
CA PRO A 212 9.06 7.70 3.96
C PRO A 212 10.54 7.86 4.34
N GLY A 213 11.02 9.10 4.28
CA GLY A 213 12.39 9.46 4.66
C GLY A 213 13.48 9.06 3.66
N ILE A 214 13.16 8.26 2.64
CA ILE A 214 14.16 7.78 1.67
C ILE A 214 14.69 8.93 0.79
N CYS A 215 15.99 8.91 0.52
CA CYS A 215 16.66 9.80 -0.43
C CYS A 215 16.68 9.20 -1.84
N VAL A 216 16.97 10.02 -2.86
CA VAL A 216 17.38 9.47 -4.16
C VAL A 216 18.80 8.90 -4.09
N ALA A 217 19.71 9.60 -3.40
CA ALA A 217 21.10 9.18 -3.23
C ALA A 217 21.20 7.88 -2.42
N ASP A 218 22.04 6.94 -2.87
CA ASP A 218 22.26 5.67 -2.17
C ASP A 218 23.16 5.85 -0.94
N GLN A 219 22.53 6.28 0.14
CA GLN A 219 23.14 6.42 1.45
C GLN A 219 22.05 6.27 2.52
N GLU A 220 22.48 6.31 3.78
CA GLU A 220 21.54 6.39 4.89
C GLU A 220 20.83 7.75 4.89
N CYS A 221 19.49 7.71 4.97
CA CYS A 221 18.64 8.88 5.16
C CYS A 221 17.46 8.53 6.07
N TRP A 222 17.36 9.22 7.22
CA TRP A 222 16.27 9.04 8.19
C TRP A 222 16.01 7.60 8.63
N GLY A 223 17.06 6.82 8.83
CA GLY A 223 17.01 5.40 9.20
C GLY A 223 16.83 4.44 8.02
N ASN A 224 16.66 4.93 6.79
CA ASN A 224 16.67 4.10 5.60
C ASN A 224 18.12 3.77 5.23
N PRO A 225 18.56 2.50 5.26
CA PRO A 225 19.96 2.17 4.98
C PRO A 225 20.39 2.45 3.54
N ARG A 226 19.44 2.52 2.60
CA ARG A 226 19.67 2.67 1.16
C ARG A 226 18.75 3.73 0.55
N GLY A 227 19.19 4.34 -0.54
CA GLY A 227 18.39 5.29 -1.31
C GLY A 227 17.65 4.65 -2.48
N GLN A 228 16.73 5.38 -3.11
CA GLN A 228 15.91 4.88 -4.21
C GLN A 228 16.71 4.49 -5.45
N VAL A 229 17.87 5.10 -5.72
CA VAL A 229 18.73 4.68 -6.84
C VAL A 229 19.22 3.22 -6.67
N HIS A 230 19.24 2.70 -5.45
CA HIS A 230 19.46 1.28 -5.16
C HIS A 230 18.13 0.54 -4.96
N GLN A 231 17.30 1.01 -4.04
CA GLN A 231 16.14 0.27 -3.54
C GLN A 231 15.07 0.05 -4.63
N TRP A 232 14.97 0.92 -5.62
CA TRP A 232 14.05 0.75 -6.75
C TRP A 232 14.35 -0.51 -7.60
N PHE A 233 15.48 -1.19 -7.41
CA PHE A 233 15.76 -2.47 -8.06
C PHE A 233 15.34 -3.70 -7.24
N TYR A 234 14.69 -3.52 -6.08
CA TYR A 234 14.34 -4.60 -5.16
C TYR A 234 12.83 -4.72 -4.93
N SER A 235 12.41 -5.93 -4.58
CA SER A 235 11.01 -6.26 -4.28
C SER A 235 10.59 -5.67 -2.94
N SER A 236 11.47 -5.71 -1.94
CA SER A 236 11.22 -5.14 -0.61
C SER A 236 11.63 -3.67 -0.52
N ASP A 237 11.05 -2.97 0.44
CA ASP A 237 11.47 -1.63 0.87
C ASP A 237 12.69 -1.70 1.81
N THR A 238 13.00 -0.58 2.46
CA THR A 238 14.07 -0.39 3.45
C THR A 238 13.63 -0.62 4.90
N SER A 239 12.42 -1.11 5.14
CA SER A 239 11.84 -1.24 6.49
C SER A 239 12.55 -2.30 7.33
N TRP A 240 12.38 -2.20 8.65
CA TRP A 240 12.83 -3.24 9.60
C TRP A 240 12.29 -4.63 9.26
N ARG A 241 11.06 -4.72 8.73
CA ARG A 241 10.43 -5.98 8.33
C ARG A 241 11.10 -6.59 7.11
N ALA A 242 11.53 -5.77 6.15
CA ALA A 242 12.33 -6.26 5.04
C ALA A 242 13.62 -6.92 5.55
N THR A 243 14.31 -6.27 6.49
CA THR A 243 15.51 -6.81 7.15
C THR A 243 15.23 -8.09 7.94
N GLU A 244 14.10 -8.22 8.64
CA GLU A 244 13.76 -9.46 9.35
C GLU A 244 13.53 -10.65 8.40
N ILE A 245 12.91 -10.41 7.25
CA ILE A 245 12.53 -11.46 6.29
C ILE A 245 13.68 -11.85 5.36
N TRP A 246 14.49 -10.87 4.95
CA TRP A 246 15.51 -11.03 3.90
C TRP A 246 16.94 -10.73 4.37
N GLY A 247 17.13 -10.15 5.56
CA GLY A 247 18.45 -9.74 6.07
C GLY A 247 19.15 -8.78 5.10
N ASP A 248 20.45 -8.99 4.91
CA ASP A 248 21.28 -8.20 3.99
C ASP A 248 21.19 -8.65 2.52
N ASN A 249 20.28 -9.58 2.19
CA ASN A 249 20.11 -10.11 0.84
C ASN A 249 18.65 -9.97 0.35
N PRO A 250 18.16 -8.72 0.18
CA PRO A 250 16.82 -8.46 -0.33
C PRO A 250 16.65 -9.03 -1.74
N GLU A 251 15.45 -9.56 -2.02
CA GLU A 251 15.13 -10.11 -3.33
C GLU A 251 15.11 -8.99 -4.39
N PRO A 252 15.87 -9.12 -5.50
CA PRO A 252 15.77 -8.20 -6.62
C PRO A 252 14.36 -8.21 -7.23
N TRP A 253 13.88 -7.05 -7.67
CA TRP A 253 12.62 -6.96 -8.39
C TRP A 253 12.76 -7.57 -9.78
N ASP A 254 11.88 -8.52 -10.10
CA ASP A 254 11.86 -9.19 -11.39
C ASP A 254 11.01 -8.39 -12.40
N PHE A 255 11.67 -7.44 -13.07
CA PHE A 255 11.05 -6.59 -14.10
C PHE A 255 10.47 -7.38 -15.28
N GLU A 256 10.92 -8.62 -15.53
CA GLU A 256 10.41 -9.44 -16.64
C GLU A 256 9.05 -10.09 -16.31
N LYS A 257 8.71 -10.20 -15.02
CA LYS A 257 7.43 -10.76 -14.55
C LYS A 257 6.33 -9.71 -14.38
N MET A 258 6.60 -8.45 -14.70
CA MET A 258 5.56 -7.42 -14.65
C MET A 258 4.49 -7.69 -15.70
N GLU A 259 3.21 -7.65 -15.30
CA GLU A 259 2.09 -7.82 -16.23
C GLU A 259 2.02 -6.67 -17.25
N THR A 260 2.50 -5.50 -16.87
CA THR A 260 2.54 -4.30 -17.71
C THR A 260 3.84 -3.53 -17.50
N ILE A 261 4.25 -2.78 -18.52
CA ILE A 261 5.46 -1.95 -18.49
C ILE A 261 5.03 -0.49 -18.38
N PRO A 262 5.55 0.29 -17.42
CA PRO A 262 5.23 1.71 -17.29
C PRO A 262 5.52 2.50 -18.58
N ASP A 263 4.51 3.22 -19.07
CA ASP A 263 4.62 4.21 -20.14
C ASP A 263 5.14 5.55 -19.59
N ILE A 264 4.80 5.84 -18.33
CA ILE A 264 5.19 7.03 -17.60
C ILE A 264 5.80 6.61 -16.26
N VAL A 265 6.93 7.21 -15.90
CA VAL A 265 7.51 7.11 -14.57
C VAL A 265 7.60 8.51 -13.98
N VAL A 266 6.87 8.74 -12.88
CA VAL A 266 6.94 9.98 -12.11
C VAL A 266 7.91 9.77 -10.96
N ILE A 267 8.98 10.56 -10.93
CA ILE A 267 9.94 10.54 -9.82
C ILE A 267 9.69 11.78 -8.97
N ASN A 268 9.23 11.57 -7.74
CA ASN A 268 8.99 12.61 -6.75
C ASN A 268 9.91 12.37 -5.53
N LEU A 269 11.17 12.77 -5.72
CA LEU A 269 12.26 12.62 -4.76
C LEU A 269 13.09 13.89 -4.69
N GLY A 270 13.77 14.09 -3.56
CA GLY A 270 14.69 15.19 -3.30
C GLY A 270 14.40 15.95 -2.00
N THR A 271 13.22 15.75 -1.40
CA THR A 271 12.87 16.36 -0.10
C THR A 271 13.88 16.00 0.98
N ASN A 272 14.22 14.71 1.07
CA ASN A 272 15.13 14.19 2.09
C ASN A 272 16.60 14.48 1.75
N ASP A 273 16.97 14.44 0.46
CA ASP A 273 18.31 14.80 0.01
C ASP A 273 18.63 16.26 0.31
N ASN A 274 17.66 17.17 0.15
CA ASN A 274 17.82 18.59 0.46
C ASN A 274 17.81 18.90 1.97
N ASN A 275 17.56 17.89 2.83
CA ASN A 275 17.64 18.08 4.26
C ASN A 275 19.10 18.00 4.73
N VAL A 276 19.59 19.09 5.32
CA VAL A 276 20.98 19.21 5.80
C VAL A 276 21.37 18.12 6.81
N ALA A 277 20.42 17.50 7.50
CA ALA A 277 20.67 16.40 8.42
C ALA A 277 21.21 15.14 7.72
N ASN A 278 20.82 14.92 6.46
CA ASN A 278 21.27 13.76 5.67
C ASN A 278 22.60 14.01 4.94
N ASN A 279 23.06 15.26 4.86
CA ASN A 279 24.37 15.62 4.29
C ASN A 279 24.59 15.09 2.84
N VAL A 280 23.53 15.04 2.03
CA VAL A 280 23.65 14.72 0.59
C VAL A 280 24.19 15.95 -0.13
N SER A 281 25.32 15.81 -0.83
CA SER A 281 25.83 16.91 -1.66
C SER A 281 24.99 17.12 -2.91
N ALA A 282 24.96 18.34 -3.45
CA ALA A 282 24.26 18.62 -4.71
C ALA A 282 24.78 17.73 -5.87
N GLU A 283 26.08 17.43 -5.87
CA GLU A 283 26.71 16.54 -6.85
C GLU A 283 26.22 15.09 -6.72
N ALA A 284 26.16 14.58 -5.49
CA ALA A 284 25.65 13.23 -5.21
C ALA A 284 24.17 13.11 -5.56
N TYR A 285 23.36 14.12 -5.23
CA TYR A 285 21.95 14.19 -5.60
C TYR A 285 21.76 14.12 -7.13
N VAL A 286 22.47 14.97 -7.89
CA VAL A 286 22.37 15.01 -9.35
C VAL A 286 22.85 13.70 -9.98
N ASP A 287 23.94 13.12 -9.49
CA ASP A 287 24.45 11.83 -9.97
C ASP A 287 23.46 10.70 -9.70
N ALA A 288 22.89 10.64 -8.50
CA ALA A 288 21.88 9.64 -8.13
C ALA A 288 20.61 9.75 -8.99
N TYR A 289 20.12 10.97 -9.26
CA TYR A 289 18.97 11.17 -10.15
C TYR A 289 19.25 10.70 -11.58
N LYS A 290 20.44 11.02 -12.11
CA LYS A 290 20.86 10.54 -13.43
C LYS A 290 20.90 9.02 -13.49
N LYS A 291 21.47 8.38 -12.47
CA LYS A 291 21.54 6.91 -12.37
C LYS A 291 20.15 6.28 -12.25
N LEU A 292 19.24 6.86 -11.46
CA LEU A 292 17.87 6.36 -11.34
C LEU A 292 17.13 6.46 -12.68
N ILE A 293 17.22 7.61 -13.36
CA ILE A 293 16.61 7.79 -14.70
C ILE A 293 17.22 6.84 -15.73
N GLN A 294 18.54 6.63 -15.70
CA GLN A 294 19.20 5.63 -16.54
C GLN A 294 18.71 4.21 -16.22
N GLY A 295 18.51 3.89 -14.95
CA GLY A 295 17.92 2.64 -14.50
C GLY A 295 16.51 2.43 -15.05
N VAL A 296 15.67 3.47 -14.96
CA VAL A 296 14.32 3.49 -15.53
C VAL A 296 14.36 3.24 -17.03
N HIS A 297 15.15 3.97 -17.80
CA HIS A 297 15.27 3.71 -19.25
C HIS A 297 15.93 2.37 -19.58
N GLY A 298 16.75 1.82 -18.69
CA GLY A 298 17.31 0.48 -18.83
C GLY A 298 16.26 -0.63 -18.73
N LYS A 299 15.25 -0.45 -17.86
CA LYS A 299 14.16 -1.42 -17.66
C LYS A 299 12.94 -1.13 -18.52
N TYR A 300 12.62 0.14 -18.73
CA TYR A 300 11.49 0.64 -19.51
C TYR A 300 11.99 1.60 -20.60
N PRO A 301 12.55 1.08 -21.72
CA PRO A 301 13.22 1.92 -22.72
C PRO A 301 12.37 2.99 -23.39
N LYS A 302 11.03 2.84 -23.34
CA LYS A 302 10.07 3.76 -23.96
C LYS A 302 9.38 4.69 -22.96
N ALA A 303 9.62 4.52 -21.65
CA ALA A 303 8.93 5.29 -20.64
C ALA A 303 9.29 6.78 -20.75
N GLN A 304 8.30 7.65 -20.56
CA GLN A 304 8.54 9.06 -20.32
C GLN A 304 8.82 9.27 -18.82
N VAL A 305 9.95 9.88 -18.49
CA VAL A 305 10.29 10.20 -17.10
C VAL A 305 9.89 11.64 -16.79
N VAL A 306 9.01 11.81 -15.81
CA VAL A 306 8.61 13.11 -15.28
C VAL A 306 9.27 13.29 -13.92
N VAL A 307 10.17 14.27 -13.83
CA VAL A 307 10.75 14.68 -12.54
C VAL A 307 9.81 15.70 -11.91
N MET A 308 9.20 15.31 -10.78
CA MET A 308 8.32 16.15 -9.99
C MET A 308 9.08 16.64 -8.77
N VAL A 309 9.09 17.95 -8.58
CA VAL A 309 9.65 18.58 -7.37
C VAL A 309 8.52 19.26 -6.64
N VAL A 310 8.22 18.80 -5.43
CA VAL A 310 7.30 19.51 -4.55
C VAL A 310 8.08 20.62 -3.82
N PRO A 311 7.65 21.88 -3.87
CA PRO A 311 8.30 22.97 -3.15
C PRO A 311 7.92 22.89 -1.67
N LEU A 312 8.50 21.94 -0.93
CA LEU A 312 8.36 21.91 0.54
C LEU A 312 9.39 22.77 1.27
N LEU A 313 10.30 23.41 0.54
CA LEU A 313 11.42 24.16 1.15
C LEU A 313 11.63 25.54 0.51
N SER A 314 10.54 26.26 0.16
CA SER A 314 10.60 27.67 -0.23
C SER A 314 10.88 28.63 0.95
N ASN A 315 11.79 28.25 1.85
CA ASN A 315 12.45 29.13 2.81
C ASN A 315 13.99 29.05 2.69
N LEU A 316 14.51 28.62 1.54
CA LEU A 316 15.89 28.91 1.19
C LEU A 316 15.92 30.29 0.54
N ASN A 317 16.33 31.27 1.35
CA ASN A 317 16.73 32.64 1.05
C ASN A 317 16.56 33.08 -0.42
N PRO A 318 15.78 34.15 -0.70
CA PRO A 318 16.10 34.94 -1.88
C PRO A 318 17.51 35.51 -1.67
N GLU A 319 18.50 35.02 -2.40
CA GLU A 319 19.73 35.82 -2.58
C GLU A 319 19.52 36.76 -3.78
N PRO A 320 20.05 38.00 -3.76
CA PRO A 320 20.44 38.88 -2.65
C PRO A 320 19.41 39.98 -2.32
#